data_AF-A0A355QFK3-F1
#
_entry.id   AF-A0A355QFK3-F1
#
_cell.length_a   1.000
_cell.length_b   1.000
_cell.length_c   1.000
_cell.angle_alpha   90.00
_cell.angle_beta   90.00
_cell.angle_gamma   90.00
#
_symmetry.space_group_name_H-M   'P 1'
#
loop_
_entity.id
_entity.type
_entity.pdbx_description
1 polymer ?
#
loop_
_entity_poly.entity_id
_entity_poly.type
_entity_poly.pdbx_seq_one_letter_code
_entity_poly.pdbx_strand_id
1 'polypeptide(L)'
;LDAKPTGFDLDLPDTAASIGLRLNGGRHAPFLRTLGRLCQFRMARQAGPTTLEVRRHLPPLTLSQADRLPTELRDRHRAFMEATRRDHEAEAIRRARHLALTLVHLGEGLDATERQLREWCFEPALCLEAAGWAWGSRRHPSNRTNNESPEGRAPEFLPALDGAA
;
A
#
# COMPACT_ATOMS: atom_id res chain seq x y z
N LEU A 1 -13.39 -2.44 -1.26
CA LEU A 1 -13.22 -1.82 -2.60
C LEU A 1 -11.94 -2.29 -3.28
N ASP A 2 -10.86 -2.59 -2.55
CA ASP A 2 -9.66 -3.20 -3.15
C ASP A 2 -9.93 -4.57 -3.80
N ALA A 3 -10.91 -5.32 -3.28
CA ALA A 3 -11.35 -6.59 -3.87
C ALA A 3 -12.09 -6.47 -5.21
N LYS A 4 -12.65 -5.30 -5.54
CA LYS A 4 -13.43 -5.05 -6.78
C LYS A 4 -13.18 -3.62 -7.29
N PRO A 5 -12.04 -3.37 -7.95
CA PRO A 5 -11.62 -2.02 -8.35
C PRO A 5 -12.47 -1.43 -9.49
N THR A 6 -13.19 -2.26 -10.25
CA THR A 6 -14.09 -1.85 -11.33
C THR A 6 -15.48 -1.42 -10.85
N GLY A 7 -15.78 -1.56 -9.56
CA GLY A 7 -17.08 -1.27 -8.96
C GLY A 7 -17.90 -2.53 -8.66
N PHE A 8 -19.07 -2.32 -8.07
CA PHE A 8 -20.02 -3.39 -7.73
C PHE A 8 -21.43 -2.81 -7.56
N ASP A 9 -22.45 -3.64 -7.77
CA ASP A 9 -23.83 -3.27 -7.49
C ASP A 9 -24.10 -3.28 -5.99
N LEU A 10 -24.73 -2.22 -5.49
CA LEU A 10 -24.99 -2.01 -4.08
C LEU A 10 -26.50 -1.96 -3.85
N ASP A 11 -27.05 -2.95 -3.15
CA ASP A 11 -28.43 -2.92 -2.67
C ASP A 11 -28.56 -1.86 -1.56
N LEU A 12 -29.18 -0.73 -1.88
CA LEU A 12 -29.27 0.41 -0.96
C LEU A 12 -30.10 0.09 0.30
N PRO A 13 -31.30 -0.53 0.21
CA PRO A 13 -32.02 -1.00 1.40
C PRO A 13 -31.19 -1.86 2.35
N ASP A 14 -30.54 -2.90 1.83
CA ASP A 14 -29.74 -3.83 2.65
C ASP A 14 -28.50 -3.15 3.24
N THR A 15 -27.83 -2.33 2.42
CA THR A 15 -26.66 -1.57 2.87
C THR A 15 -27.02 -0.56 3.95
N ALA A 16 -28.16 0.14 3.82
CA ALA A 16 -28.61 1.06 4.86
C ALA A 16 -28.88 0.31 6.17
N ALA A 17 -29.57 -0.82 6.11
CA ALA A 17 -29.90 -1.63 7.27
C ALA A 17 -28.64 -2.16 7.99
N SER A 18 -27.61 -2.61 7.26
CA SER A 18 -26.37 -3.14 7.84
C SER A 18 -25.57 -2.10 8.63
N ILE A 19 -25.71 -0.81 8.30
CA ILE A 19 -25.10 0.31 9.05
C ILE A 19 -26.09 1.00 10.00
N GLY A 20 -27.24 0.38 10.27
CA GLY A 20 -28.26 0.88 11.21
C GLY A 20 -29.04 2.11 10.72
N LEU A 21 -29.00 2.40 9.42
CA LEU A 21 -29.76 3.49 8.81
C LEU A 21 -31.04 2.96 8.16
N ARG A 22 -32.09 3.78 8.20
CA ARG A 22 -33.32 3.50 7.46
C ARG A 22 -33.28 4.20 6.11
N LEU A 23 -33.70 3.50 5.06
CA LEU A 23 -33.92 4.06 3.72
C LEU A 23 -35.31 4.69 3.55
N ASN A 24 -36.19 4.51 4.54
CA ASN A 24 -37.58 4.98 4.50
C ASN A 24 -37.62 6.52 4.56
N GLY A 25 -38.34 7.17 3.64
CA GLY A 25 -38.50 8.63 3.62
C GLY A 25 -38.11 9.35 2.32
N GLY A 26 -37.89 8.62 1.22
CA GLY A 26 -37.57 9.21 -0.09
C GLY A 26 -36.28 10.04 -0.05
N ARG A 27 -36.18 11.11 -0.85
CA ARG A 27 -34.98 11.97 -0.97
C ARG A 27 -34.45 12.57 0.34
N HIS A 28 -35.24 12.54 1.42
CA HIS A 28 -34.87 13.06 2.73
C HIS A 28 -34.41 11.97 3.71
N ALA A 29 -34.42 10.69 3.30
CA ALA A 29 -33.87 9.61 4.09
C ALA A 29 -32.39 9.88 4.44
N PRO A 30 -31.95 9.63 5.69
CA PRO A 30 -30.58 9.91 6.13
C PRO A 30 -29.50 9.29 5.23
N PHE A 31 -29.78 8.09 4.70
CA PHE A 31 -28.89 7.40 3.78
C PHE A 31 -28.74 8.13 2.44
N LEU A 32 -29.86 8.50 1.79
CA LEU A 32 -29.84 9.23 0.52
C LEU A 32 -29.27 10.65 0.67
N ARG A 33 -29.53 11.31 1.81
CA ARG A 33 -28.90 12.60 2.14
C ARG A 33 -27.38 12.46 2.27
N THR A 34 -26.89 11.36 2.85
CA THR A 34 -25.45 11.08 2.95
C THR A 34 -24.83 10.88 1.57
N LEU A 35 -25.47 10.11 0.67
CA LEU A 35 -25.02 9.97 -0.72
C LEU A 35 -24.94 11.32 -1.44
N GLY A 36 -25.95 12.18 -1.28
CA GLY A 36 -25.94 13.54 -1.82
C GLY A 36 -24.79 14.39 -1.27
N ARG A 37 -24.46 14.24 0.03
CA ARG A 37 -23.31 14.92 0.65
C ARG A 37 -21.98 14.41 0.13
N LEU A 38 -21.83 13.12 -0.15
CA LEU A 38 -20.62 12.60 -0.79
C LEU A 38 -20.35 13.30 -2.14
N CYS A 39 -21.41 13.52 -2.93
CA CYS A 39 -21.31 14.30 -4.16
C CYS A 39 -20.96 15.77 -3.90
N GLN A 40 -21.61 16.39 -2.91
CA GLN A 40 -21.34 17.78 -2.51
C GLN A 40 -19.87 17.99 -2.10
N PHE A 41 -19.31 17.06 -1.34
CA PHE A 41 -17.92 17.08 -0.89
C PHE A 41 -16.93 16.47 -1.89
N ARG A 42 -17.36 16.20 -3.13
CA ARG A 42 -16.53 15.63 -4.21
C ARG A 42 -15.89 14.29 -3.87
N MET A 43 -16.41 13.59 -2.87
CA MET A 43 -16.02 12.22 -2.53
C MET A 43 -16.61 11.23 -3.53
N ALA A 44 -17.74 11.58 -4.14
CA ALA A 44 -18.37 10.84 -5.20
C ALA A 44 -18.87 11.76 -6.33
N ARG A 45 -19.24 11.17 -7.46
CA ARG A 45 -19.90 11.84 -8.58
C ARG A 45 -20.96 10.92 -9.15
N GLN A 46 -22.12 11.48 -9.47
CA GLN A 46 -23.15 10.77 -10.21
C GLN A 46 -22.74 10.60 -11.67
N ALA A 47 -22.63 9.35 -12.13
CA ALA A 47 -22.23 8.99 -13.49
C ALA A 47 -23.41 8.48 -14.33
N GLY A 48 -24.59 8.31 -13.72
CA GLY A 48 -25.83 7.93 -14.37
C GLY A 48 -27.01 7.92 -13.39
N PRO A 49 -28.19 7.44 -13.83
CA PRO A 49 -29.39 7.40 -12.97
C PRO A 49 -29.20 6.56 -11.70
N THR A 50 -28.45 5.46 -11.80
CA THR A 50 -28.24 4.47 -10.71
C THR A 50 -26.76 4.25 -10.39
N THR A 51 -25.85 5.01 -11.00
CA THR A 51 -24.40 4.78 -10.91
C THR A 51 -23.70 5.93 -10.21
N LEU A 52 -22.90 5.57 -9.20
CA LEU A 52 -22.08 6.48 -8.43
C LEU A 52 -20.60 6.10 -8.56
N GLU A 53 -19.78 7.02 -9.05
CA GLU A 53 -18.33 6.90 -9.02
C GLU A 53 -17.81 7.46 -7.70
N VAL A 54 -16.98 6.69 -6.99
CA VAL A 54 -16.45 7.07 -5.68
C VAL A 54 -14.93 7.19 -5.75
N ARG A 55 -14.40 8.26 -5.16
CA ARG A 55 -12.94 8.42 -5.03
C ARG A 55 -12.38 7.35 -4.10
N ARG A 56 -11.44 6.56 -4.60
CA ARG A 56 -10.66 5.60 -3.79
C ARG A 56 -9.60 6.28 -2.93
N HIS A 57 -9.15 7.46 -3.37
CA HIS A 57 -8.21 8.28 -2.64
C HIS A 57 -8.75 9.70 -2.54
N LEU A 58 -8.92 10.18 -1.32
CA LEU A 58 -9.31 11.56 -1.05
C LEU A 58 -8.05 12.43 -0.92
N PRO A 59 -8.02 13.61 -1.55
CA PRO A 59 -6.93 14.54 -1.30
C PRO A 59 -6.93 14.93 0.19
N PRO A 60 -5.75 15.18 0.78
CA PRO A 60 -5.69 15.78 2.10
C PRO A 60 -6.40 17.14 2.11
N LEU A 61 -6.80 17.60 3.30
CA LEU A 61 -7.42 18.92 3.44
C LEU A 61 -6.45 20.00 2.98
N THR A 62 -6.94 21.00 2.26
CA THR A 62 -6.13 22.19 1.95
C THR A 62 -5.81 22.95 3.23
N LEU A 63 -4.75 23.75 3.24
CA LEU A 63 -4.39 24.59 4.39
C LEU A 63 -5.60 25.43 4.87
N SER A 64 -6.30 26.06 3.93
CA SER A 64 -7.51 26.85 4.20
C SER A 64 -8.69 26.05 4.76
N GLN A 65 -8.79 24.77 4.45
CA GLN A 65 -9.80 23.87 5.02
C GLN A 65 -9.40 23.42 6.42
N ALA A 66 -8.12 23.10 6.63
CA ALA A 66 -7.57 22.71 7.92
C ALA A 66 -7.62 23.85 8.95
N ASP A 67 -7.44 25.10 8.51
CA ASP A 67 -7.50 26.28 9.39
C ASP A 67 -8.88 26.57 9.96
N ARG A 68 -9.94 26.05 9.31
CA ARG A 68 -11.32 26.16 9.82
C ARG A 68 -11.64 25.11 10.89
N LEU A 69 -10.74 24.16 11.14
CA LEU A 69 -10.91 23.16 12.18
C LEU A 69 -10.63 23.76 13.56
N PRO A 70 -11.34 23.31 14.60
CA PRO A 70 -10.92 23.52 15.99
C PRO A 70 -9.46 23.12 16.20
N THR A 71 -8.73 23.84 17.05
CA THR A 71 -7.28 23.68 17.28
C THR A 71 -6.87 22.22 17.49
N GLU A 72 -7.59 21.49 18.35
CA GLU A 72 -7.32 20.07 18.63
C GLU A 72 -7.40 19.20 17.37
N LEU A 73 -8.41 19.42 16.52
CA LEU A 73 -8.58 18.67 15.27
C LEU A 73 -7.52 19.05 14.23
N ARG A 74 -7.11 20.31 14.19
CA ARG A 74 -6.02 20.78 13.32
C ARG A 74 -4.68 20.14 13.71
N ASP A 75 -4.38 20.07 15.00
CA ASP A 75 -3.14 19.46 15.50
C ASP A 75 -3.11 17.95 15.25
N ARG A 76 -4.25 17.27 15.49
CA ARG A 76 -4.40 15.84 15.15
C ARG A 76 -4.26 15.60 13.64
N HIS A 77 -4.82 16.48 12.80
CA HIS A 77 -4.66 16.39 11.36
C HIS A 77 -3.20 16.56 10.93
N ARG A 78 -2.48 17.55 11.49
CA ARG A 78 -1.05 17.77 11.22
C ARG A 78 -0.22 16.55 11.62
N ALA A 79 -0.46 15.99 12.80
CA ALA A 79 0.24 14.79 13.27
C ALA A 79 -0.01 13.58 12.35
N PHE A 80 -1.25 13.39 11.91
CA PHE A 80 -1.60 12.33 10.97
C PHE A 80 -0.93 12.51 9.60
N MET A 81 -0.93 13.72 9.03
CA MET A 81 -0.26 14.01 7.76
C MET A 81 1.25 13.75 7.84
N GLU A 82 1.87 14.15 8.95
CA GLU A 82 3.29 13.95 9.17
C GLU A 82 3.65 12.46 9.35
N ALA A 83 2.82 11.67 10.04
CA ALA A 83 2.99 10.22 10.12
C ALA A 83 2.89 9.56 8.74
N THR A 84 1.85 9.87 7.96
CA THR A 84 1.67 9.35 6.60
C THR A 84 2.85 9.71 5.68
N ARG A 85 3.38 10.95 5.78
CA ARG A 85 4.55 11.38 5.02
C ARG A 85 5.78 10.52 5.34
N ARG A 86 6.03 10.25 6.63
CA ARG A 86 7.15 9.40 7.07
C ARG A 86 7.00 7.96 6.58
N ASP A 87 5.79 7.41 6.60
CA ASP A 87 5.52 6.06 6.11
C ASP A 87 5.83 5.94 4.61
N HIS A 88 5.40 6.91 3.81
CA HIS A 88 5.72 6.99 2.38
C HIS A 88 7.22 7.15 2.12
N GLU A 89 7.91 7.98 2.89
CA GLU A 89 9.36 8.17 2.79
C GLU A 89 10.11 6.87 3.10
N ALA A 90 9.74 6.19 4.20
CA ALA A 90 10.31 4.90 4.57
C ALA A 90 10.04 3.83 3.50
N GLU A 91 8.87 3.84 2.88
CA GLU A 91 8.55 2.94 1.77
C GLU A 91 9.35 3.25 0.51
N ALA A 92 9.50 4.53 0.15
CA ALA A 92 10.34 4.95 -0.98
C ALA A 92 11.80 4.51 -0.79
N ILE A 93 12.35 4.66 0.42
CA ILE A 93 13.69 4.18 0.77
C ILE A 93 13.80 2.66 0.59
N ARG A 94 12.83 1.88 1.12
CA ARG A 94 12.82 0.42 0.98
C ARG A 94 12.78 0.00 -0.49
N ARG A 95 11.90 0.63 -1.28
CA ARG A 95 11.76 0.34 -2.72
C ARG A 95 13.00 0.71 -3.52
N ALA A 96 13.56 1.90 -3.30
CA ALA A 96 14.79 2.35 -3.98
C ALA A 96 15.97 1.43 -3.68
N ARG A 97 16.17 1.04 -2.43
CA ARG A 97 17.21 0.08 -2.03
C ARG A 97 17.01 -1.28 -2.69
N HIS A 98 15.79 -1.81 -2.69
CA HIS A 98 15.49 -3.09 -3.32
C HIS A 98 15.81 -3.06 -4.82
N LEU A 99 15.39 -2.01 -5.53
CA LEU A 99 15.67 -1.82 -6.95
C LEU A 99 17.17 -1.61 -7.25
N ALA A 100 17.86 -0.84 -6.42
CA ALA A 100 19.31 -0.66 -6.54
C ALA A 100 20.03 -2.02 -6.40
N LEU A 101 19.61 -2.84 -5.44
CA LEU A 101 20.17 -4.16 -5.22
C LEU A 101 19.97 -5.07 -6.43
N THR A 102 18.77 -5.08 -7.03
CA THR A 102 18.50 -5.91 -8.22
C THR A 102 19.35 -5.47 -9.41
N LEU A 103 19.46 -4.16 -9.69
CA LEU A 103 20.30 -3.64 -10.78
C LEU A 103 21.77 -4.03 -10.61
N VAL A 104 22.31 -3.87 -9.41
CA VAL A 104 23.70 -4.26 -9.12
C VAL A 104 23.92 -5.77 -9.27
N HIS A 105 22.94 -6.60 -8.89
CA HIS A 105 23.01 -8.05 -9.09
C HIS A 105 22.94 -8.47 -10.56
N LEU A 106 22.22 -7.69 -11.38
CA LEU A 106 22.19 -7.87 -12.83
C LEU A 106 23.48 -7.39 -13.52
N GLY A 107 24.40 -6.78 -12.77
CA GLY A 107 25.72 -6.38 -13.25
C GLY A 107 25.87 -4.89 -13.52
N GLU A 108 24.83 -4.09 -13.29
CA GLU A 108 24.89 -2.65 -13.48
C GLU A 108 25.90 -1.98 -12.55
N GLY A 109 26.60 -0.98 -13.07
CA GLY A 109 27.54 -0.16 -12.31
C GLY A 109 26.83 0.84 -11.38
N LEU A 110 27.60 1.49 -10.50
CA LEU A 110 27.09 2.49 -9.56
C LEU A 110 26.38 3.66 -10.28
N ASP A 111 27.05 4.30 -11.25
CA ASP A 111 26.50 5.46 -11.97
C ASP A 111 25.30 5.11 -12.84
N ALA A 112 25.28 3.88 -13.39
CA ALA A 112 24.15 3.36 -14.17
C ALA A 112 22.94 3.13 -13.26
N THR A 113 23.15 2.51 -12.10
CA THR A 113 22.10 2.28 -11.09
C THR A 113 21.50 3.60 -10.58
N GLU A 114 22.33 4.58 -10.22
CA GLU A 114 21.85 5.90 -9.76
C GLU A 114 21.02 6.60 -10.85
N ARG A 115 21.49 6.57 -12.10
CA ARG A 115 20.78 7.16 -13.24
C ARG A 115 19.43 6.51 -13.46
N GLN A 116 19.35 5.18 -13.36
CA GLN A 116 18.11 4.44 -13.52
C GLN A 116 17.09 4.80 -12.42
N LEU A 117 17.53 4.94 -11.17
CA LEU A 117 16.65 5.36 -10.07
C LEU A 117 16.13 6.79 -10.30
N ARG A 118 16.95 7.70 -10.82
CA ARG A 118 16.50 9.05 -11.21
C ARG A 118 15.49 9.02 -12.34
N GLU A 119 15.68 8.15 -13.32
CA GLU A 119 14.73 7.97 -14.43
C GLU A 119 13.38 7.42 -13.94
N TRP A 120 13.38 6.61 -12.88
CA TRP A 120 12.17 6.19 -12.16
C TRP A 120 11.66 7.23 -11.14
N CYS A 121 12.17 8.46 -11.21
CA CYS A 121 11.72 9.61 -10.42
C CYS A 121 11.87 9.47 -8.90
N PHE A 122 12.90 8.74 -8.42
CA PHE A 122 13.29 8.82 -7.01
C PHE A 122 14.06 10.12 -6.73
N GLU A 123 14.01 10.59 -5.47
CA GLU A 123 14.73 11.79 -5.02
C GLU A 123 16.26 11.64 -5.25
N PRO A 124 16.97 12.68 -5.73
CA PRO A 124 18.38 12.57 -6.10
C PRO A 124 19.30 12.09 -4.97
N ALA A 125 19.11 12.59 -3.75
CA ALA A 125 19.88 12.17 -2.59
C ALA A 125 19.65 10.68 -2.28
N LEU A 126 18.41 10.22 -2.38
CA LEU A 126 18.06 8.82 -2.18
C LEU A 126 18.65 7.91 -3.27
N CYS A 127 18.72 8.38 -4.53
CA CYS A 127 19.34 7.63 -5.62
C CYS A 127 20.81 7.34 -5.33
N LEU A 128 21.56 8.38 -4.92
CA LEU A 128 22.97 8.27 -4.57
C LEU A 128 23.17 7.32 -3.38
N GLU A 129 22.39 7.50 -2.31
CA GLU A 129 22.48 6.66 -1.11
C GLU A 129 22.14 5.19 -1.42
N ALA A 130 21.06 4.93 -2.15
CA ALA A 130 20.60 3.58 -2.46
C ALA A 130 21.59 2.85 -3.40
N ALA A 131 22.09 3.53 -4.43
CA ALA A 131 23.06 2.97 -5.37
C ALA A 131 24.40 2.67 -4.66
N GLY A 132 24.89 3.60 -3.85
CA GLY A 132 26.10 3.42 -3.04
C GLY A 132 25.99 2.27 -2.06
N TRP A 133 24.86 2.18 -1.34
CA TRP A 133 24.56 1.08 -0.43
C TRP A 133 24.53 -0.28 -1.14
N ALA A 134 23.86 -0.38 -2.28
CA ALA A 134 23.75 -1.63 -3.05
C ALA A 134 25.12 -2.07 -3.61
N TRP A 135 25.90 -1.13 -4.15
CA TRP A 135 27.24 -1.42 -4.69
C TRP A 135 28.22 -1.85 -3.59
N GLY A 136 28.17 -1.21 -2.41
CA GLY A 136 28.93 -1.63 -1.24
C GLY A 136 28.54 -3.03 -0.74
N SER A 137 27.26 -3.38 -0.83
CA SER A 137 26.75 -4.71 -0.46
C SER A 137 27.27 -5.83 -1.36
N ARG A 138 27.73 -5.53 -2.59
CA ARG A 138 28.43 -6.50 -3.47
C ARG A 138 29.84 -6.82 -2.98
N ARG A 139 30.47 -5.87 -2.28
CA ARG A 139 31.84 -5.98 -1.72
C ARG A 139 31.87 -6.62 -0.34
N HIS A 140 30.77 -6.51 0.41
CA HIS A 140 30.55 -7.30 1.62
C HIS A 140 29.90 -8.63 1.23
N PRO A 141 30.63 -9.75 1.17
CA PRO A 141 30.01 -11.06 1.18
C PRO A 141 29.39 -11.27 2.56
N SER A 142 28.21 -10.71 2.80
CA SER A 142 27.41 -11.03 3.98
C SER A 142 26.87 -12.44 3.83
N ASN A 143 27.66 -13.38 4.33
CA ASN A 143 27.23 -14.69 4.83
C ASN A 143 26.33 -15.52 3.88
N ARG A 144 26.84 -15.83 2.68
CA ARG A 144 26.38 -17.00 1.93
C ARG A 144 26.96 -18.27 2.60
N THR A 145 26.35 -18.72 3.70
CA THR A 145 26.35 -20.12 4.21
C THR A 145 25.98 -20.12 5.70
N ASN A 146 24.68 -20.05 6.00
CA ASN A 146 24.16 -20.68 7.23
C ASN A 146 23.15 -21.77 6.87
N ASN A 147 23.38 -22.42 5.73
CA ASN A 147 22.64 -23.61 5.30
C ASN A 147 23.59 -24.63 4.66
N GLU A 148 24.69 -24.95 5.35
CA GLU A 148 25.28 -26.27 5.27
C GLU A 148 24.98 -26.93 6.62
N SER A 149 23.72 -27.40 6.77
CA SER A 149 23.48 -28.49 7.71
C SER A 149 24.22 -29.71 7.19
N PRO A 150 24.93 -30.45 8.06
CA PRO A 150 25.85 -31.48 7.63
C PRO A 150 25.10 -32.59 6.92
N GLU A 151 25.57 -32.91 5.71
CA GLU A 151 25.32 -34.22 5.11
C GLU A 151 25.69 -35.31 6.13
N GLY A 152 24.74 -36.20 6.42
CA GLY A 152 25.05 -37.48 7.05
C GLY A 152 24.16 -37.90 8.23
N ARG A 153 22.89 -38.20 7.98
CA ARG A 153 22.31 -39.50 8.40
C ARG A 153 20.99 -39.76 7.69
N ALA A 154 20.98 -40.79 6.85
CA ALA A 154 19.79 -41.31 6.18
C ALA A 154 18.68 -41.67 7.19
N PRO A 155 17.39 -41.48 6.87
CA PRO A 155 16.32 -42.13 7.60
C PRO A 155 16.30 -43.61 7.22
N GLU A 156 16.76 -44.49 8.12
CA GLU A 156 16.41 -45.91 8.05
C GLU A 156 14.90 -46.06 8.25
N PHE A 157 14.16 -46.15 7.14
CA PHE A 157 12.82 -46.71 7.11
C PHE A 157 12.88 -47.97 6.24
N LEU A 158 13.01 -49.12 6.89
CA LEU A 158 12.66 -50.40 6.27
C LEU A 158 11.14 -50.59 6.39
N PRO A 159 10.43 -50.99 5.32
CA PRO A 159 9.05 -51.43 5.42
C PRO A 159 9.01 -52.86 5.98
N ALA A 160 8.24 -53.08 7.05
CA ALA A 160 7.87 -54.41 7.49
C ALA A 160 6.85 -54.99 6.48
N LEU A 161 7.28 -55.97 5.69
CA LEU A 161 6.38 -56.84 4.94
C LEU A 161 5.96 -58.00 5.83
N ASP A 162 4.65 -58.16 5.92
CA ASP A 162 3.92 -59.24 6.56
C ASP A 162 4.05 -60.55 5.76
N GLY A 163 4.12 -61.71 6.43
CA GLY A 163 3.63 -62.98 5.88
C GLY A 163 4.56 -64.21 5.78
N ALA A 164 4.17 -65.25 6.53
CA ALA A 164 4.22 -66.71 6.23
C ALA A 164 5.48 -67.55 6.56
N ALA A 165 5.39 -68.31 7.66
CA ALA A 165 5.32 -69.78 7.65
C ALA A 165 4.69 -70.29 8.96
#